data_AF-A0A1V4FIY1-F1
#
_entry.id   AF-A0A1V4FIY1-F1
#
_cell.length_a   1.000
_cell.length_b   1.000
_cell.length_c   1.000
_cell.angle_alpha   90.00
_cell.angle_beta   90.00
_cell.angle_gamma   90.00
#
_symmetry.space_group_name_H-M   'P 1'
#
loop_
_entity.id
_entity.type
_entity.pdbx_description
1 polymer ?
#
loop_
_entity_poly.entity_id
_entity_poly.type
_entity_poly.pdbx_seq_one_letter_code
_entity_poly.pdbx_strand_id
1 'polypeptide(L)'
;MMIDANLLPFSVDELVKSKAWHDATPEQRRKFISASITFDTVLTHYADKYREKKTIKGEFIACVLWDFYYDLFCNPLEQGNGFDFELGYYYENNIDNYSERLLDEAIDPKRWIKVLKQAYRENKEKIIEGTTDKNGEIDLDLVNDFSVEYRDYLY
;
A
#
# COMPACT_ATOMS: atom_id res chain seq x y z
N MET A 1 18.83 -5.67 20.19
CA MET A 1 18.11 -4.40 20.38
C MET A 1 16.69 -4.66 19.91
N MET A 2 15.73 -4.81 20.82
CA MET A 2 14.31 -4.90 20.45
C MET A 2 13.90 -3.52 19.95
N ILE A 3 13.33 -3.46 18.76
CA ILE A 3 12.65 -2.25 18.28
C ILE A 3 11.39 -2.13 19.13
N ASP A 4 11.20 -0.98 19.77
CA ASP A 4 9.95 -0.69 20.46
C ASP A 4 8.86 -0.60 19.40
N ALA A 5 7.96 -1.58 19.37
CA ALA A 5 6.88 -1.66 18.38
C ALA A 5 5.97 -0.42 18.41
N ASN A 6 6.00 0.36 19.51
CA ASN A 6 5.26 1.62 19.66
C ASN A 6 5.84 2.80 18.87
N LEU A 7 6.99 2.66 18.20
CA LEU A 7 7.63 3.73 17.42
C LEU A 7 7.40 3.62 15.91
N LEU A 8 6.86 2.49 15.43
CA LEU A 8 6.63 2.27 14.00
C LEU A 8 5.18 2.63 13.63
N PRO A 9 4.93 3.17 12.41
CA PRO A 9 3.58 3.52 11.96
C PRO A 9 2.72 2.30 11.59
N PHE A 10 3.27 1.09 11.69
CA PHE A 10 2.61 -0.18 11.35
C PHE A 10 2.97 -1.26 12.39
N SER A 11 2.13 -2.28 12.51
CA SER A 11 2.39 -3.41 13.39
C SER A 11 3.52 -4.29 12.85
N VAL A 12 4.35 -4.79 13.75
CA VAL A 12 5.43 -5.74 13.45
C VAL A 12 5.29 -7.04 14.23
N ASP A 13 4.16 -7.26 14.90
CA ASP A 13 3.98 -8.37 15.84
C ASP A 13 4.13 -9.74 15.17
N GLU A 14 3.60 -9.89 13.96
CA GLU A 14 3.70 -11.12 13.20
C GLU A 14 4.99 -11.18 12.36
N LEU A 15 5.50 -10.03 11.89
CA LEU A 15 6.81 -9.92 11.24
C LEU A 15 7.93 -10.51 12.09
N VAL A 16 8.00 -10.15 13.38
CA VAL A 16 9.09 -10.58 14.26
C VAL A 16 9.06 -12.09 14.56
N LYS A 17 7.99 -12.78 14.20
CA LYS A 17 7.85 -14.25 14.28
C LYS A 17 8.23 -14.96 12.98
N SER A 18 8.34 -14.22 11.87
CA SER A 18 8.67 -14.78 10.56
C SER A 18 10.11 -15.32 10.51
N LYS A 19 10.31 -16.40 9.75
CA LYS A 19 11.62 -16.99 9.55
C LYS A 19 12.55 -16.02 8.82
N ALA A 20 12.06 -15.33 7.79
CA ALA A 20 12.84 -14.35 7.04
C ALA A 20 13.38 -13.24 7.94
N TRP A 21 12.58 -12.77 8.92
CA TRP A 21 13.08 -11.82 9.91
C TRP A 21 14.21 -12.40 10.74
N HIS A 22 14.05 -13.62 11.25
CA HIS A 22 15.07 -14.29 12.07
C HIS A 22 16.37 -14.61 11.31
N ASP A 23 16.28 -14.95 10.04
CA ASP A 23 17.43 -15.27 9.18
C ASP A 23 18.15 -14.01 8.68
N ALA A 24 17.48 -12.85 8.64
CA ALA A 24 18.06 -11.58 8.20
C ALA A 24 19.14 -11.04 9.14
N THR A 25 20.18 -10.42 8.57
CA THR A 25 21.22 -9.72 9.35
C THR A 25 20.66 -8.42 9.99
N PRO A 26 21.33 -7.87 11.02
CA PRO A 26 20.93 -6.58 11.59
C PRO A 26 20.87 -5.45 10.55
N GLU A 27 21.76 -5.45 9.56
CA GLU A 27 21.79 -4.47 8.48
C GLU A 27 20.55 -4.60 7.57
N GLN A 28 20.20 -5.82 7.18
CA GLN A 28 19.02 -6.12 6.37
C GLN A 28 17.73 -5.71 7.07
N ARG A 29 17.60 -6.02 8.37
CA ARG A 29 16.46 -5.59 9.18
C ARG A 29 16.34 -4.07 9.26
N ARG A 30 17.46 -3.36 9.46
CA ARG A 30 17.47 -1.89 9.48
C ARG A 30 17.06 -1.30 8.15
N LYS A 31 17.56 -1.85 7.04
CA LYS A 31 17.17 -1.46 5.69
C LYS A 31 15.67 -1.66 5.47
N PHE A 32 15.16 -2.83 5.84
CA PHE A 32 13.74 -3.16 5.74
C PHE A 32 12.85 -2.16 6.47
N ILE A 33 13.16 -1.86 7.74
CA ILE A 33 12.40 -0.88 8.52
C ILE A 33 12.46 0.50 7.87
N SER A 34 13.65 0.94 7.43
CA SER A 34 13.81 2.24 6.77
C SER A 34 13.00 2.33 5.47
N ALA A 35 13.02 1.26 4.67
CA ALA A 35 12.24 1.16 3.43
C ALA A 35 10.74 1.23 3.72
N SER A 36 10.30 0.46 4.71
CA SER A 36 8.91 0.41 5.18
C SER A 36 8.39 1.77 5.64
N ILE A 37 9.13 2.47 6.50
CA ILE A 37 8.76 3.82 6.97
C ILE A 37 8.71 4.80 5.79
N THR A 38 9.67 4.71 4.87
CA THR A 38 9.71 5.59 3.70
C THR A 38 8.49 5.38 2.80
N PHE A 39 8.17 4.12 2.52
CA PHE A 39 7.01 3.75 1.72
C PHE A 39 5.70 4.19 2.36
N ASP A 40 5.49 3.86 3.64
CA ASP A 40 4.35 4.30 4.45
C ASP A 40 4.16 5.84 4.43
N THR A 41 5.25 6.57 4.67
CA THR A 41 5.22 8.05 4.70
C THR A 41 4.83 8.62 3.34
N VAL A 42 5.44 8.12 2.27
CA VAL A 42 5.16 8.61 0.91
C VAL A 42 3.73 8.30 0.51
N LEU A 43 3.28 7.07 0.72
CA LEU A 43 1.96 6.65 0.31
C LEU A 43 0.88 7.41 1.09
N THR A 44 1.01 7.50 2.42
CA THR A 44 0.10 8.26 3.29
C THR A 44 0.03 9.73 2.84
N HIS A 45 1.18 10.38 2.59
CA HIS A 45 1.20 11.76 2.10
C HIS A 45 0.39 11.94 0.81
N TYR A 46 0.52 11.02 -0.15
CA TYR A 46 -0.19 11.13 -1.41
C TYR A 46 -1.67 10.79 -1.28
N ALA A 47 -2.02 9.75 -0.51
CA ALA A 47 -3.41 9.40 -0.26
C ALA A 47 -4.17 10.56 0.40
N ASP A 48 -3.63 11.12 1.49
CA ASP A 48 -4.23 12.26 2.20
C ASP A 48 -4.38 13.48 1.30
N LYS A 49 -3.33 13.84 0.55
CA LYS A 49 -3.36 14.95 -0.41
C LYS A 49 -4.47 14.83 -1.46
N TYR A 50 -4.84 13.61 -1.85
CA TYR A 50 -5.93 13.41 -2.82
C TYR A 50 -7.29 13.35 -2.15
N ARG A 51 -7.41 12.74 -0.96
CA ARG A 51 -8.62 12.73 -0.13
C ARG A 51 -9.05 14.14 0.30
N GLU A 52 -8.09 14.99 0.66
CA GLU A 52 -8.33 16.41 1.03
C GLU A 52 -9.08 17.22 -0.04
N LYS A 53 -9.05 16.79 -1.30
CA LYS A 53 -9.74 17.48 -2.39
C LYS A 53 -11.24 17.31 -2.35
N LYS A 54 -11.77 16.31 -1.62
CA LYS A 54 -13.22 16.04 -1.50
C LYS A 54 -13.92 15.94 -2.86
N THR A 55 -13.31 15.20 -3.77
CA THR A 55 -13.86 14.91 -5.11
C THR A 55 -13.83 13.40 -5.33
N ILE A 56 -14.73 12.86 -6.16
CA ILE A 56 -14.72 11.42 -6.51
C ILE A 56 -13.34 10.98 -6.98
N LYS A 57 -12.71 11.77 -7.87
CA LYS A 57 -11.36 11.47 -8.36
C LYS A 57 -10.31 11.46 -7.25
N GLY A 58 -10.44 12.38 -6.29
CA GLY A 58 -9.55 12.48 -5.14
C GLY A 58 -9.68 11.25 -4.26
N GLU A 59 -10.91 10.89 -3.90
CA GLU A 59 -11.20 9.71 -3.09
C GLU A 59 -10.77 8.42 -3.80
N PHE A 60 -11.08 8.30 -5.10
CA PHE A 60 -10.66 7.16 -5.91
C PHE A 60 -9.16 6.94 -5.87
N ILE A 61 -8.37 8.00 -6.10
CA ILE A 61 -6.91 7.89 -6.03
C ILE A 61 -6.46 7.50 -4.62
N ALA A 62 -7.07 8.07 -3.58
CA ALA A 62 -6.69 7.79 -2.20
C ALA A 62 -6.98 6.34 -1.81
N CYS A 63 -8.18 5.83 -2.10
CA CYS A 63 -8.56 4.44 -1.80
C CYS A 63 -7.68 3.44 -2.54
N VAL A 64 -7.44 3.64 -3.85
CA VAL A 64 -6.58 2.70 -4.61
C VAL A 64 -5.14 2.70 -4.08
N LEU A 65 -4.62 3.84 -3.65
CA LEU A 65 -3.31 3.89 -3.00
C LEU A 65 -3.31 3.12 -1.67
N TRP A 66 -4.35 3.27 -0.85
CA TRP A 66 -4.48 2.52 0.40
C TRP A 66 -4.62 1.01 0.18
N ASP A 67 -5.38 0.57 -0.83
CA ASP A 67 -5.47 -0.84 -1.19
C ASP A 67 -4.12 -1.40 -1.63
N PHE A 68 -3.37 -0.63 -2.43
CA PHE A 68 -2.01 -1.00 -2.83
C PHE A 68 -1.04 -1.06 -1.66
N TYR A 69 -1.12 -0.11 -0.73
CA TYR A 69 -0.35 -0.14 0.52
C TYR A 69 -0.66 -1.38 1.34
N TYR A 70 -1.94 -1.66 1.53
CA TYR A 70 -2.38 -2.79 2.33
C TYR A 70 -1.89 -4.10 1.72
N ASP A 71 -2.09 -4.31 0.42
CA ASP A 71 -1.70 -5.55 -0.25
C ASP A 71 -0.20 -5.73 -0.39
N LEU A 72 0.51 -4.70 -0.83
CA LEU A 72 1.95 -4.81 -1.03
C LEU A 72 2.67 -4.93 0.30
N PHE A 73 2.18 -4.32 1.38
CA PHE A 73 2.95 -4.13 2.61
C PHE A 73 2.25 -4.59 3.90
N CYS A 74 1.09 -4.04 4.28
CA CYS A 74 0.49 -4.36 5.59
C CYS A 74 0.08 -5.83 5.71
N ASN A 75 -0.61 -6.35 4.69
CA ASN A 75 -1.18 -7.68 4.71
C ASN A 75 -0.09 -8.78 4.83
N PRO A 76 1.03 -8.73 4.08
CA PRO A 76 2.16 -9.62 4.33
C PRO A 76 2.66 -9.55 5.78
N LEU A 77 2.84 -8.34 6.33
CA LEU A 77 3.38 -8.13 7.67
C LEU A 77 2.47 -8.64 8.79
N GLU A 78 1.17 -8.41 8.67
CA GLU A 78 0.17 -8.80 9.67
C GLU A 78 -0.13 -10.30 9.67
N GLN A 79 0.27 -11.03 8.63
CA GLN A 79 0.00 -12.46 8.52
C GLN A 79 1.16 -13.38 8.93
N GLY A 80 2.32 -12.84 9.32
CA GLY A 80 3.45 -13.61 9.86
C GLY A 80 3.99 -14.66 8.89
N ASN A 81 3.46 -15.88 8.94
CA ASN A 81 3.70 -16.90 7.90
C ASN A 81 3.36 -16.41 6.49
N GLY A 82 2.41 -15.47 6.35
CA GLY A 82 2.12 -14.79 5.09
C GLY A 82 3.31 -13.98 4.55
N PHE A 83 4.10 -13.35 5.43
CA PHE A 83 5.32 -12.64 5.05
C PHE A 83 6.38 -13.60 4.49
N ASP A 84 6.60 -14.73 5.16
CA ASP A 84 7.54 -15.74 4.68
C ASP A 84 7.09 -16.33 3.32
N PHE A 85 5.78 -16.53 3.13
CA PHE A 85 5.23 -16.97 1.85
C PHE A 85 5.44 -15.94 0.75
N GLU A 86 5.12 -14.67 1.01
CA GLU A 86 5.29 -13.56 0.06
C GLU A 86 6.75 -13.41 -0.38
N LEU A 87 7.66 -13.42 0.60
CA LEU A 87 9.09 -13.40 0.32
C LEU A 87 9.52 -14.64 -0.45
N GLY A 88 9.05 -15.83 -0.11
CA GLY A 88 9.37 -17.06 -0.83
C GLY A 88 8.90 -17.05 -2.28
N TYR A 89 7.72 -16.52 -2.55
CA TYR A 89 7.09 -16.52 -3.87
C TYR A 89 7.65 -15.44 -4.81
N TYR A 90 7.80 -14.20 -4.32
CA TYR A 90 8.21 -13.06 -5.16
C TYR A 90 9.68 -12.67 -5.01
N TYR A 91 10.32 -13.02 -3.89
CA TYR A 91 11.63 -12.48 -3.51
C TYR A 91 12.65 -13.54 -3.09
N GLU A 92 12.38 -14.83 -3.31
CA GLU A 92 13.27 -15.94 -2.95
C GLU A 92 13.72 -15.94 -1.47
N ASN A 93 12.80 -15.60 -0.55
CA ASN A 93 13.05 -15.40 0.88
C ASN A 93 14.04 -14.26 1.20
N ASN A 94 14.18 -13.28 0.31
CA ASN A 94 15.14 -12.21 0.45
C ASN A 94 14.48 -10.89 0.89
N ILE A 95 14.62 -10.57 2.17
CA ILE A 95 14.12 -9.32 2.75
C ILE A 95 14.77 -8.08 2.12
N ASP A 96 15.99 -8.17 1.59
CA ASP A 96 16.64 -7.03 0.90
C ASP A 96 15.94 -6.71 -0.41
N ASN A 97 15.56 -7.74 -1.19
CA ASN A 97 14.87 -7.53 -2.46
C ASN A 97 13.51 -6.87 -2.24
N TYR A 98 12.79 -7.32 -1.21
CA TYR A 98 11.53 -6.69 -0.83
C TYR A 98 11.74 -5.26 -0.30
N SER A 99 12.81 -5.01 0.47
CA SER A 99 13.18 -3.66 0.89
C SER A 99 13.49 -2.74 -0.30
N GLU A 100 14.23 -3.21 -1.30
CA GLU A 100 14.49 -2.45 -2.54
C GLU A 100 13.20 -2.18 -3.29
N ARG A 101 12.28 -3.15 -3.37
CA ARG A 101 10.97 -2.93 -3.98
C ARG A 101 10.22 -1.77 -3.32
N LEU A 102 10.15 -1.75 -1.99
CA LEU A 102 9.47 -0.67 -1.25
C LEU A 102 10.14 0.69 -1.50
N LEU A 103 11.47 0.74 -1.59
CA LEU A 103 12.22 1.96 -1.89
C LEU A 103 11.99 2.43 -3.32
N ASP A 104 12.08 1.54 -4.31
CA ASP A 104 11.85 1.84 -5.72
C ASP A 104 10.47 2.45 -5.94
N GLU A 105 9.47 1.85 -5.30
CA GLU A 105 8.10 2.32 -5.26
C GLU A 105 8.01 3.72 -4.63
N ALA A 106 8.65 3.94 -3.49
CA ALA A 106 8.66 5.23 -2.82
C ALA A 106 9.43 6.35 -3.56
N ILE A 107 10.35 6.03 -4.49
CA ILE A 107 11.17 7.02 -5.22
C ILE A 107 10.38 7.76 -6.30
N ASP A 108 9.39 7.13 -6.94
CA ASP A 108 8.57 7.77 -7.98
C ASP A 108 7.05 7.59 -7.79
N PRO A 109 6.47 8.16 -6.72
CA PRO A 109 5.03 8.10 -6.47
C PRO A 109 4.22 8.81 -7.57
N LYS A 110 4.85 9.67 -8.38
CA LYS A 110 4.17 10.34 -9.50
C LYS A 110 3.75 9.34 -10.59
N ARG A 111 4.45 8.20 -10.71
CA ARG A 111 4.07 7.11 -11.61
C ARG A 111 2.67 6.59 -11.26
N TRP A 112 2.41 6.24 -9.99
CA TRP A 112 1.09 5.78 -9.55
C TRP A 112 0.02 6.80 -9.86
N ILE A 113 0.27 8.05 -9.47
CA ILE A 113 -0.68 9.14 -9.69
C ILE A 113 -1.01 9.30 -11.18
N LYS A 114 -0.03 9.16 -12.08
CA LYS A 114 -0.27 9.23 -13.52
C LYS A 114 -1.16 8.08 -13.98
N VAL A 115 -0.88 6.86 -13.55
CA VAL A 115 -1.66 5.66 -13.88
C VAL A 115 -3.08 5.78 -13.34
N LEU A 116 -3.28 6.13 -12.08
CA LEU A 116 -4.62 6.27 -11.47
C LEU A 116 -5.42 7.40 -12.09
N LYS A 117 -4.78 8.51 -12.47
CA LYS A 117 -5.45 9.58 -13.23
C LYS A 117 -5.91 9.10 -14.61
N GLN A 118 -5.18 8.17 -15.23
CA GLN A 118 -5.58 7.56 -16.49
C GLN A 118 -6.72 6.58 -16.28
N ALA A 119 -6.59 5.65 -15.33
CA ALA A 119 -7.63 4.68 -14.96
C ALA A 119 -8.96 5.39 -14.64
N TYR A 120 -8.93 6.46 -13.85
CA TYR A 120 -10.12 7.26 -13.57
C TYR A 120 -10.76 7.86 -14.82
N ARG A 121 -9.96 8.34 -15.79
CA ARG A 121 -10.50 8.92 -17.02
C ARG A 121 -11.16 7.87 -17.90
N GLU A 122 -10.55 6.69 -17.99
CA GLU A 122 -11.03 5.58 -18.81
C GLU A 122 -12.26 4.90 -18.21
N ASN A 123 -12.41 4.95 -16.88
CA ASN A 123 -13.48 4.28 -16.15
C ASN A 123 -14.45 5.23 -15.46
N LYS A 124 -14.43 6.52 -15.81
CA LYS A 124 -15.15 7.58 -15.09
C LYS A 124 -16.64 7.28 -14.90
N GLU A 125 -17.31 6.80 -15.94
CA GLU A 125 -18.75 6.53 -15.92
C GLU A 125 -19.08 5.42 -14.93
N LYS A 126 -18.37 4.28 -15.01
CA LYS A 126 -18.52 3.16 -14.08
C LYS A 126 -18.25 3.55 -12.64
N ILE A 127 -17.21 4.35 -12.42
CA ILE A 127 -16.85 4.86 -11.09
C ILE A 127 -17.98 5.75 -10.56
N ILE A 128 -18.52 6.67 -11.37
CA ILE A 128 -19.63 7.52 -10.95
C ILE A 128 -20.86 6.68 -10.61
N GLU A 129 -21.23 5.74 -11.48
CA GLU A 129 -22.36 4.83 -11.27
C GLU A 129 -22.19 4.02 -9.97
N GLY A 130 -21.01 3.47 -9.72
CA GLY A 130 -20.69 2.73 -8.50
C GLY A 130 -20.69 3.59 -7.23
N THR A 131 -20.39 4.88 -7.34
CA THR A 131 -20.45 5.85 -6.22
C THR A 131 -21.81 6.53 -6.05
N THR A 132 -22.79 6.22 -6.90
CA THR A 132 -24.10 6.86 -6.82
C THR A 132 -25.00 6.04 -5.90
N ASP A 133 -25.48 6.67 -4.82
CA ASP A 133 -26.35 6.02 -3.85
C ASP A 133 -27.77 5.78 -4.41
N LYS A 134 -28.61 5.13 -3.61
CA LYS A 134 -30.02 4.86 -3.95
C LYS A 134 -30.88 6.11 -4.22
N ASN A 135 -30.41 7.30 -3.83
CA ASN A 135 -31.09 8.58 -4.02
C ASN A 135 -30.57 9.34 -5.25
N GLY A 136 -29.52 8.85 -5.91
CA GLY A 136 -28.88 9.53 -7.03
C GLY A 136 -27.79 10.52 -6.60
N GLU A 137 -27.36 10.49 -5.33
CA GLU A 137 -26.31 11.34 -4.80
C GLU A 137 -24.96 10.61 -4.79
N ILE A 138 -23.87 11.36 -4.93
CA ILE A 138 -22.53 10.79 -4.86
C ILE A 138 -22.17 10.51 -3.39
N ASP A 139 -21.96 9.24 -3.08
CA ASP A 139 -21.41 8.77 -1.82
C ASP A 139 -19.93 8.37 -2.03
N LEU A 140 -19.04 9.09 -1.34
CA LEU A 140 -17.60 8.86 -1.44
C LEU A 140 -17.16 7.60 -0.69
N ASP A 141 -17.94 7.11 0.28
CA ASP A 141 -17.58 5.91 1.04
C ASP A 141 -17.71 4.65 0.16
N LEU A 142 -18.60 4.68 -0.83
CA LEU A 142 -18.75 3.64 -1.85
C LEU A 142 -17.53 3.53 -2.79
N VAL A 143 -16.63 4.52 -2.77
CA VAL A 143 -15.39 4.47 -3.56
C VAL A 143 -14.52 3.28 -3.18
N ASN A 144 -14.52 2.93 -1.89
CA ASN A 144 -13.74 1.84 -1.35
C ASN A 144 -14.15 0.47 -1.90
N ASP A 145 -15.42 0.30 -2.28
CA ASP A 145 -15.95 -0.99 -2.72
C ASP A 145 -15.43 -1.42 -4.11
N PHE A 146 -14.97 -0.47 -4.93
CA PHE A 146 -14.42 -0.77 -6.25
C PHE A 146 -12.95 -0.38 -6.43
N SER A 147 -12.35 0.37 -5.51
CA SER A 147 -10.93 0.75 -5.62
C SER A 147 -9.99 -0.45 -5.69
N VAL A 148 -10.36 -1.55 -5.03
CA VAL A 148 -9.61 -2.82 -5.03
C VAL A 148 -9.36 -3.35 -6.44
N GLU A 149 -10.30 -3.16 -7.38
CA GLU A 149 -10.14 -3.63 -8.78
C GLU A 149 -9.07 -2.86 -9.55
N TYR A 150 -8.74 -1.64 -9.10
CA TYR A 150 -7.79 -0.75 -9.76
C TYR A 150 -6.41 -0.75 -9.09
N ARG A 151 -6.27 -1.39 -7.92
CA ARG A 151 -4.99 -1.63 -7.24
C ARG A 151 -3.97 -2.26 -8.18
N ASP A 152 -4.39 -3.27 -8.93
CA ASP A 152 -3.50 -4.08 -9.78
C ASP A 152 -2.83 -3.26 -10.89
N TYR A 153 -3.31 -2.05 -11.18
CA TYR A 153 -2.71 -1.13 -12.15
C TYR A 153 -1.38 -0.54 -11.63
N LEU A 154 -1.09 -0.70 -10.34
CA LEU A 154 0.12 -0.20 -9.70
C LEU A 154 1.26 -1.23 -9.62
N TYR A 155 1.00 -2.51 -9.91
CA TYR A 155 2.03 -3.53 -10.09
C TYR A 155 2.69 -3.42 -11.47
#